data_AF-A0A526QDY5-F1
#
_entry.id   AF-A0A526QDY5-F1
#
_cell.length_a   1.000
_cell.length_b   1.000
_cell.length_c   1.000
_cell.angle_alpha   90.00
_cell.angle_beta   90.00
_cell.angle_gamma   90.00
#
_symmetry.space_group_name_H-M   'P 1'
#
loop_
_entity.id
_entity.type
_entity.pdbx_description
1 polymer ?
#
loop_
_entity_poly.entity_id
_entity_poly.type
_entity_poly.pdbx_seq_one_letter_code
_entity_poly.pdbx_strand_id
1 'polypeptide(L)'
;MAAIETVQRASGRGIWGWMFFDWAAQPFFTVVTTFIFGPYFASRMVSDPVMGQAAWAWGIAAAGLVIAVLSPILGSIADQTGPRKPWIAFFATIKITSLTLLWLAAPGSNVFLIVLLFSLASVAAEFSTVF
;
A
#
# COMPACT_ATOMS: atom_id res chain seq x y z
N MET A 1 0.50 -10.87 -45.08
CA MET A 1 -0.60 -10.08 -44.48
C MET A 1 -0.51 -10.24 -42.97
N ALA A 2 -0.10 -9.20 -42.24
CA ALA A 2 -0.08 -9.24 -40.77
C ALA A 2 -1.52 -9.07 -40.26
N ALA A 3 -1.99 -9.98 -39.41
CA ALA A 3 -3.28 -9.86 -38.76
C ALA A 3 -3.26 -8.62 -37.85
N ILE A 4 -4.26 -7.75 -37.99
CA ILE A 4 -4.49 -6.65 -37.06
C ILE A 4 -5.00 -7.29 -35.77
N GLU A 5 -4.15 -7.40 -34.75
CA GLU A 5 -4.59 -7.76 -33.41
C GLU A 5 -5.59 -6.72 -32.92
N THR A 6 -6.85 -7.12 -32.79
CA THR A 6 -7.87 -6.29 -32.17
C THR A 6 -7.60 -6.26 -30.67
N VAL A 7 -7.03 -5.16 -30.18
CA VAL A 7 -6.80 -4.96 -28.74
C VAL A 7 -8.13 -5.13 -27.99
N GLN A 8 -8.25 -6.21 -27.24
CA GLN A 8 -9.45 -6.50 -26.47
C GLN A 8 -9.59 -5.49 -25.33
N ARG A 9 -10.54 -4.57 -25.46
CA ARG A 9 -10.79 -3.54 -24.45
C ARG A 9 -11.36 -4.16 -23.18
N ALA A 10 -10.97 -3.61 -22.02
CA ALA A 10 -11.58 -3.97 -20.75
C ALA A 10 -13.10 -3.74 -20.78
N SER A 11 -13.86 -4.66 -20.19
CA SER A 11 -15.31 -4.49 -20.06
C SER A 11 -15.63 -3.24 -19.21
N GLY A 12 -16.79 -2.60 -19.45
CA GLY A 12 -17.21 -1.44 -18.64
C GLY A 12 -17.26 -1.75 -17.14
N ARG A 13 -17.65 -2.98 -16.76
CA ARG A 13 -17.62 -3.45 -15.36
C ARG A 13 -16.20 -3.54 -14.81
N GLY A 14 -15.22 -3.91 -15.64
CA GLY A 14 -13.81 -3.90 -15.30
C GLY A 14 -13.27 -2.49 -15.05
N ILE A 15 -13.64 -1.54 -15.92
CA ILE A 15 -13.25 -0.12 -15.78
C ILE A 15 -13.81 0.45 -14.47
N TRP A 16 -15.11 0.31 -14.22
CA TRP A 16 -15.73 0.77 -12.98
C TRP A 16 -15.12 0.11 -11.74
N GLY A 17 -14.89 -1.21 -11.79
CA GLY A 17 -14.25 -1.93 -10.69
C GLY A 17 -12.86 -1.37 -10.37
N TRP A 18 -12.08 -1.03 -11.40
CA TRP A 18 -10.76 -0.44 -11.22
C TRP A 18 -10.82 1.00 -10.69
N MET A 19 -11.75 1.82 -11.20
CA MET A 19 -11.98 3.17 -10.70
C MET A 19 -12.33 3.19 -9.20
N PHE A 20 -13.23 2.30 -8.76
CA PHE A 20 -13.58 2.21 -7.35
C PHE A 20 -12.43 1.68 -6.48
N PHE A 21 -11.64 0.73 -7.01
CA PHE A 21 -10.47 0.24 -6.32
C PHE A 21 -9.42 1.36 -6.11
N ASP A 22 -9.09 2.11 -7.17
CA ASP A 22 -8.16 3.23 -7.10
C ASP A 22 -8.66 4.32 -6.14
N TRP A 23 -9.94 4.69 -6.26
CA TRP A 23 -10.57 5.66 -5.37
C TRP A 23 -10.52 5.22 -3.90
N ALA A 24 -10.83 3.94 -3.61
CA ALA A 24 -10.76 3.40 -2.26
C ALA A 24 -9.33 3.31 -1.71
N ALA A 25 -8.30 3.29 -2.57
CA ALA A 25 -6.91 3.31 -2.17
C ALA A 25 -6.39 4.73 -1.83
N GLN A 26 -6.99 5.79 -2.38
CA GLN A 26 -6.51 7.16 -2.20
C GLN A 26 -6.33 7.64 -0.75
N PRO A 27 -7.21 7.31 0.23
CA PRO A 27 -7.01 7.72 1.61
C PRO A 27 -5.71 7.21 2.22
N PHE A 28 -5.19 6.07 1.76
CA PHE A 28 -3.89 5.60 2.22
C PHE A 28 -2.78 6.60 1.85
N PHE A 29 -2.67 6.95 0.57
CA PHE A 29 -1.61 7.85 0.10
C PHE A 29 -1.77 9.30 0.60
N THR A 30 -3.00 9.79 0.65
CA THR A 30 -3.28 11.18 1.01
C THR A 30 -3.34 11.38 2.52
N VAL A 31 -4.20 10.63 3.23
CA VAL A 31 -4.44 10.81 4.67
C VAL A 31 -3.36 10.15 5.50
N VAL A 32 -2.99 8.90 5.20
CA VAL A 32 -2.04 8.15 6.04
C VAL A 32 -0.62 8.60 5.76
N THR A 33 -0.19 8.59 4.50
CA THR A 33 1.21 8.89 4.18
C THR A 33 1.54 10.37 4.28
N THR A 34 0.66 11.25 3.78
CA THR A 34 1.04 12.66 3.50
C THR A 34 0.50 13.65 4.54
N PHE A 35 -0.83 13.75 4.70
CA PHE A 35 -1.43 14.92 5.34
C PHE A 35 -1.75 14.76 6.82
N ILE A 36 -2.01 13.55 7.30
CA ILE A 36 -2.51 13.35 8.67
C ILE A 36 -1.61 12.43 9.47
N PHE A 37 -1.55 11.14 9.11
CA PHE A 37 -0.92 10.15 9.99
C PHE A 37 0.60 10.30 10.05
N GLY A 38 1.28 10.55 8.92
CA GLY A 38 2.73 10.80 8.90
C GLY A 38 3.15 11.96 9.81
N PRO A 39 2.61 13.18 9.63
CA PRO A 39 2.89 14.31 10.53
C PRO A 39 2.49 14.04 11.99
N TYR A 40 1.36 13.37 12.23
CA TYR A 40 0.94 12.95 13.57
C TYR A 40 1.96 12.01 14.24
N PHE A 41 2.39 10.97 13.53
CA PHE A 41 3.37 10.00 14.02
C PHE A 41 4.68 10.69 14.38
N ALA A 42 5.20 11.52 13.46
CA ALA A 42 6.49 12.16 13.61
C ALA A 42 6.52 13.22 14.73
N SER A 43 5.40 13.91 14.99
CA SER A 43 5.38 15.08 15.89
C SER A 43 4.58 14.92 17.19
N ARG A 44 3.65 13.96 17.25
CA ARG A 44 2.70 13.83 18.38
C ARG A 44 2.69 12.46 19.03
N MET A 45 2.90 11.39 18.28
CA MET A 45 2.81 10.03 18.81
C MET A 45 4.05 9.67 19.66
N VAL A 46 5.23 10.09 19.21
CA VAL A 46 6.51 9.87 19.90
C VAL A 46 6.87 11.12 20.70
N SER A 47 7.44 10.93 21.89
CA SER A 47 7.81 12.03 22.80
C SER A 47 8.93 12.92 22.25
N ASP A 48 9.86 12.34 21.51
CA ASP A 48 10.94 13.04 20.81
C ASP A 48 10.61 13.09 19.30
N PRO A 49 10.30 14.28 18.74
CA PRO A 49 10.01 14.44 17.33
C PRO A 49 11.15 14.01 16.39
N VAL A 50 12.41 14.13 16.81
CA VAL A 50 13.56 13.71 16.01
C VAL A 50 13.57 12.19 15.88
N MET A 51 13.33 11.48 16.98
CA MET A 51 13.18 10.02 16.97
C MET A 51 11.93 9.60 16.17
N GLY A 52 10.82 10.31 16.31
CA GLY A 52 9.60 10.05 15.54
C GLY A 52 9.83 10.18 14.03
N GLN A 53 10.49 11.25 13.60
CA GLN A 53 10.85 11.47 12.20
C GLN A 53 11.82 10.39 11.68
N ALA A 54 12.83 10.01 12.47
CA ALA A 54 13.75 8.94 12.10
C ALA A 54 13.05 7.58 11.96
N ALA A 55 12.20 7.20 12.92
CA ALA A 55 11.46 5.95 12.88
C ALA A 55 10.50 5.90 11.69
N TRP A 56 9.83 7.01 11.37
CA TRP A 56 8.99 7.13 10.19
C TRP A 56 9.78 6.95 8.90
N ALA A 57 10.93 7.64 8.77
CA ALA A 57 11.81 7.52 7.62
C ALA A 57 12.35 6.09 7.42
N TRP A 58 12.74 5.43 8.52
CA TRP A 58 13.14 4.02 8.49
C TRP A 58 11.99 3.10 8.07
N GLY A 59 10.76 3.37 8.50
CA GLY A 59 9.56 2.65 8.06
C GLY A 59 9.32 2.75 6.56
N ILE A 60 9.42 3.96 6.01
CA ILE A 60 9.33 4.20 4.56
C ILE A 60 10.46 3.50 3.82
N ALA A 61 11.71 3.63 4.29
CA ALA A 61 12.87 3.02 3.66
C ALA A 61 12.78 1.48 3.65
N ALA A 62 12.36 0.87 4.75
CA ALA A 62 12.16 -0.57 4.85
C ALA A 62 11.05 -1.05 3.91
N ALA A 63 9.90 -0.36 3.87
CA ALA A 63 8.82 -0.68 2.94
C ALA A 63 9.29 -0.54 1.48
N GLY A 64 9.96 0.57 1.15
CA GLY A 64 10.50 0.84 -0.18
C GLY A 64 11.51 -0.21 -0.63
N LEU A 65 12.37 -0.71 0.27
CA LEU A 65 13.30 -1.80 -0.03
C LEU A 65 12.56 -3.10 -0.33
N VAL A 66 11.56 -3.45 0.48
CA VAL A 66 10.72 -4.65 0.25
C VAL A 66 10.00 -4.54 -1.11
N ILE A 67 9.43 -3.38 -1.41
CA ILE A 67 8.78 -3.11 -2.70
C ILE A 67 9.79 -3.26 -3.84
N ALA A 68 10.96 -2.60 -3.75
CA ALA A 68 11.97 -2.64 -4.80
C ALA A 68 12.44 -4.07 -5.12
N VAL A 69 12.60 -4.91 -4.11
CA VAL A 69 13.06 -6.30 -4.27
C VAL A 69 11.95 -7.21 -4.80
N LEU A 70 10.72 -7.07 -4.30
CA LEU A 70 9.64 -7.99 -4.64
C LEU A 70 8.84 -7.57 -5.88
N SER A 71 8.81 -6.28 -6.24
CA SER A 71 8.06 -5.79 -7.41
C SER A 71 8.43 -6.48 -8.72
N PRO A 72 9.72 -6.75 -9.06
CA PRO A 72 10.05 -7.50 -10.26
C PRO A 72 9.48 -8.93 -10.26
N ILE A 73 9.50 -9.58 -9.09
CA ILE A 73 9.01 -10.96 -8.92
C ILE A 73 7.49 -10.99 -9.06
N LEU A 74 6.79 -10.15 -8.29
CA LEU A 74 5.33 -10.08 -8.31
C LEU A 74 4.80 -9.53 -9.64
N GLY A 75 5.51 -8.60 -10.28
CA GLY A 75 5.19 -8.14 -11.63
C GLY A 75 5.30 -9.27 -12.65
N SER A 76 6.37 -10.06 -12.62
CA SER A 76 6.51 -11.23 -13.49
C SER A 76 5.39 -12.26 -13.27
N ILE A 77 4.93 -12.42 -12.02
CA ILE A 77 3.77 -13.26 -11.68
C ILE A 77 2.50 -12.63 -12.23
N ALA A 78 2.28 -11.32 -12.10
CA ALA A 78 1.10 -10.63 -12.61
C ALA A 78 0.98 -10.73 -14.14
N ASP A 79 2.11 -10.79 -14.84
CA ASP A 79 2.18 -10.94 -16.30
C ASP A 79 1.93 -12.38 -16.77
N GLN A 80 2.35 -13.39 -15.99
CA GLN A 80 2.25 -14.80 -16.36
C GLN A 80 1.03 -15.53 -15.77
N THR A 81 0.49 -15.04 -14.67
CA THR A 81 -0.56 -15.72 -13.89
C THR A 81 -1.95 -15.30 -14.36
N GLY A 82 -2.94 -16.18 -14.15
CA GLY A 82 -4.34 -15.98 -14.51
C GLY A 82 -5.05 -14.84 -13.75
N PRO A 83 -6.16 -15.09 -13.03
CA PRO A 83 -7.01 -14.01 -12.53
C PRO A 83 -6.27 -13.10 -11.52
N ARG A 84 -6.30 -11.78 -11.76
CA ARG A 84 -5.70 -10.74 -10.91
C ARG A 84 -6.47 -10.47 -9.61
N LYS A 85 -7.79 -10.69 -9.63
CA LYS A 85 -8.70 -10.36 -8.51
C LYS A 85 -8.34 -11.03 -7.16
N PRO A 86 -7.94 -12.32 -7.09
CA PRO A 86 -7.51 -12.94 -5.83
C PRO A 86 -6.28 -12.27 -5.22
N TRP A 87 -5.30 -11.86 -6.04
CA TRP A 87 -4.11 -11.13 -5.58
C TRP A 87 -4.46 -9.76 -5.03
N ILE A 88 -5.30 -9.00 -5.77
CA ILE A 88 -5.83 -7.72 -5.30
C ILE A 88 -6.54 -7.90 -3.95
N ALA A 89 -7.39 -8.92 -3.81
CA ALA A 89 -8.11 -9.20 -2.58
C ALA A 89 -7.17 -9.53 -1.41
N PHE A 90 -6.15 -10.36 -1.65
CA PHE A 90 -5.15 -10.72 -0.64
C PHE A 90 -4.42 -9.49 -0.08
N PHE A 91 -3.87 -8.65 -0.96
CA PHE A 91 -3.19 -7.43 -0.53
C PHE A 91 -4.16 -6.41 0.06
N ALA A 92 -5.38 -6.31 -0.45
CA ALA A 92 -6.41 -5.46 0.15
C ALA A 92 -6.73 -5.87 1.59
N THR A 93 -6.82 -7.18 1.90
CA THR A 93 -7.02 -7.65 3.28
C THR A 93 -5.87 -7.23 4.18
N ILE A 94 -4.61 -7.40 3.75
CA ILE A 94 -3.44 -6.96 4.53
C ILE A 94 -3.50 -5.46 4.78
N LYS A 95 -3.80 -4.67 3.74
CA LYS A 95 -3.91 -3.21 3.84
C LYS A 95 -5.00 -2.80 4.82
N ILE A 96 -6.20 -3.38 4.70
CA ILE A 96 -7.34 -3.06 5.58
C ILE A 96 -7.02 -3.41 7.03
N THR A 97 -6.53 -4.63 7.29
CA THR A 97 -6.18 -5.06 8.66
C THR A 97 -5.10 -4.15 9.26
N SER A 98 -4.06 -3.82 8.49
CA SER A 98 -3.00 -2.93 8.96
C SER A 98 -3.54 -1.55 9.31
N LEU A 99 -4.37 -0.97 8.44
CA LEU A 99 -4.99 0.35 8.66
C LEU A 99 -5.96 0.36 9.85
N THR A 100 -6.75 -0.70 10.04
CA THR A 100 -7.60 -0.84 11.22
C THR A 100 -6.76 -0.90 12.50
N LEU A 101 -5.62 -1.60 12.48
CA LEU A 101 -4.74 -1.68 13.65
C LEU A 101 -3.97 -0.39 13.93
N LEU A 102 -3.76 0.49 12.94
CA LEU A 102 -3.22 1.84 13.18
C LEU A 102 -4.11 2.70 14.11
N TRP A 103 -5.37 2.31 14.33
CA TRP A 103 -6.23 2.90 15.36
C TRP A 103 -5.57 2.88 16.76
N LEU A 104 -4.70 1.91 17.02
CA LEU A 104 -4.00 1.74 18.30
C LEU A 104 -2.79 2.67 18.46
N ALA A 105 -2.49 3.53 17.47
CA ALA A 105 -1.35 4.44 17.47
C ALA A 105 -1.57 5.65 18.39
N ALA A 106 -1.87 5.43 19.67
CA ALA A 106 -1.95 6.47 20.68
C ALA A 106 -0.54 6.85 21.21
N PRO A 107 -0.34 8.06 21.76
CA PRO A 107 0.92 8.40 22.43
C PRO A 107 1.27 7.38 23.52
N GLY A 108 2.53 6.93 23.55
CA GLY A 108 3.00 5.88 24.47
C GLY A 108 2.77 4.43 23.99
N SER A 109 2.12 4.22 22.83
CA SER A 109 2.03 2.90 22.20
C SER A 109 3.36 2.46 21.59
N ASN A 110 3.44 1.18 21.21
CA ASN A 110 4.66 0.58 20.66
C ASN A 110 4.98 1.14 19.26
N VAL A 111 5.99 2.01 19.20
CA VAL A 111 6.46 2.66 17.96
C VAL A 111 6.82 1.64 16.88
N PHE A 112 7.52 0.56 17.23
CA PHE A 112 7.93 -0.47 16.27
C PHE A 112 6.72 -1.15 15.63
N LEU A 113 5.71 -1.53 16.44
CA LEU A 113 4.48 -2.13 15.93
C LEU A 113 3.78 -1.21 14.94
N ILE A 114 3.65 0.07 15.26
CA ILE A 114 2.95 1.04 14.40
C ILE A 114 3.71 1.28 13.09
N VAL A 115 5.05 1.40 13.15
CA VAL A 115 5.89 1.49 11.95
C VAL A 115 5.76 0.24 11.10
N LEU A 116 5.77 -0.96 11.71
CA LEU A 116 5.60 -2.22 11.00
C LEU A 116 4.23 -2.28 10.29
N LEU A 117 3.15 -1.91 10.97
CA LEU A 117 1.80 -1.86 10.38
C LEU A 117 1.72 -0.87 9.23
N PHE A 118 2.31 0.31 9.37
CA PHE A 118 2.41 1.29 8.28
C PHE A 118 3.21 0.73 7.08
N SER A 119 4.37 0.11 7.33
CA SER A 119 5.19 -0.49 6.28
C SER A 119 4.44 -1.64 5.58
N LEU A 120 3.74 -2.50 6.31
CA LEU A 120 2.89 -3.56 5.74
C LEU A 120 1.76 -2.99 4.89
N ALA A 121 1.09 -1.94 5.35
CA ALA A 121 0.05 -1.25 4.58
C ALA A 121 0.62 -0.64 3.29
N SER A 122 1.82 -0.06 3.34
CA SER A 122 2.53 0.52 2.20
C SER A 122 2.86 -0.55 1.15
N VAL A 123 3.48 -1.65 1.57
CA VAL A 123 3.83 -2.77 0.70
C VAL A 123 2.57 -3.37 0.07
N ALA A 124 1.51 -3.57 0.86
CA ALA A 124 0.27 -4.12 0.36
C ALA A 124 -0.45 -3.17 -0.61
N ALA A 125 -0.40 -1.85 -0.38
CA ALA A 125 -0.96 -0.87 -1.29
C ALA A 125 -0.27 -0.91 -2.66
N GLU A 126 1.06 -0.91 -2.68
CA GLU A 126 1.85 -0.96 -3.92
C GLU A 126 1.66 -2.28 -4.67
N PHE A 127 1.67 -3.43 -3.99
CA PHE A 127 1.46 -4.68 -4.69
C PHE A 127 0.02 -4.84 -5.19
N SER A 128 -0.97 -4.28 -4.48
CA SER A 128 -2.35 -4.31 -4.95
C SER A 128 -2.59 -3.55 -6.26
N THR A 129 -1.73 -2.58 -6.61
CA THR A 129 -1.81 -1.84 -7.88
C THR A 129 -1.03 -2.49 -9.02
N VAL A 130 -0.05 -3.35 -8.70
CA VAL A 130 0.71 -4.14 -9.69
C VAL A 130 -0.17 -5.20 -10.37
N PHE A 131 -1.10 -5.80 -9.63
CA PHE A 131 -2.02 -6.84 -10.12
C PHE A 131 -3.28 -6.24 -10.76
#